data_AF-A0A3C0IF05-F1
#
_entry.id   AF-A0A3C0IF05-F1
#
_cell.length_a   1.000
_cell.length_b   1.000
_cell.length_c   1.000
_cell.angle_alpha   90.00
_cell.angle_beta   90.00
_cell.angle_gamma   90.00
#
_symmetry.space_group_name_H-M   'P 1'
#
loop_
_entity.id
_entity.type
_entity.pdbx_description
1 polymer ?
#
loop_
_entity_poly.entity_id
_entity_poly.type
_entity_poly.pdbx_seq_one_letter_code
_entity_poly.pdbx_strand_id
1 'polypeptide(L)'
;MENIFTKETASTPEIFCNLKQGIIKLKGVSLPEDSESFYQELFDFLEINQDELANKPINVSLMFLYLNTSSSAIISRLLQALEKIDN
;
A
#
# COMPACT_ATOMS: atom_id res chain seq x y z
N MET A 1 2.51 6.49 -15.77
CA MET A 1 2.11 7.42 -14.68
C MET A 1 0.76 6.98 -14.18
N GLU A 2 0.72 5.84 -13.51
CA GLU A 2 -0.50 5.35 -12.89
C GLU A 2 -0.50 5.84 -11.44
N ASN A 3 -1.67 6.26 -10.96
CA ASN A 3 -1.90 6.56 -9.56
C ASN A 3 -2.97 5.60 -9.09
N ILE A 4 -2.87 5.12 -7.85
CA ILE A 4 -3.94 4.35 -7.23
C ILE A 4 -4.71 5.26 -6.29
N PHE A 5 -6.04 5.16 -6.33
CA PHE A 5 -6.89 5.72 -5.30
C PHE A 5 -8.06 4.79 -4.99
N THR A 6 -8.04 4.21 -3.80
CA THR A 6 -9.13 3.44 -3.21
C THR A 6 -9.66 4.21 -2.01
N LYS A 7 -10.96 4.50 -1.98
CA LYS A 7 -11.59 5.26 -0.89
C LYS A 7 -11.76 4.42 0.37
N GLU A 8 -11.52 5.00 1.55
CA GLU A 8 -11.81 4.34 2.83
C GLU A 8 -13.30 3.99 2.99
N THR A 9 -13.56 2.87 3.67
CA THR A 9 -14.89 2.47 4.12
C THR A 9 -14.89 2.24 5.63
N ALA A 10 -15.99 1.72 6.18
CA ALA A 10 -16.05 1.34 7.59
C ALA A 10 -15.11 0.16 7.94
N SER A 11 -14.73 -0.67 6.96
CA SER A 11 -13.94 -1.88 7.16
C SER A 11 -12.67 -1.97 6.31
N THR A 12 -12.49 -1.07 5.34
CA THR A 12 -11.31 -1.05 4.44
C THR A 12 -10.61 0.30 4.47
N PRO A 13 -9.27 0.33 4.39
CA PRO A 13 -8.54 1.58 4.42
C PRO A 13 -8.63 2.28 3.07
N GLU A 14 -8.35 3.58 3.08
CA GLU A 14 -7.95 4.33 1.90
C GLU A 14 -6.56 3.85 1.46
N ILE A 15 -6.39 3.64 0.16
CA ILE A 15 -5.09 3.43 -0.49
C ILE A 15 -4.89 4.58 -1.47
N PHE A 16 -3.81 5.33 -1.30
CA PHE A 16 -3.44 6.41 -2.21
C PHE A 16 -1.97 6.30 -2.58
N CYS A 17 -1.69 6.07 -3.86
CA CYS A 17 -0.34 6.03 -4.39
C CYS A 17 -0.20 7.05 -5.53
N ASN A 18 0.82 7.90 -5.42
CA ASN A 18 1.16 8.90 -6.43
C ASN A 18 2.67 8.95 -6.64
N LEU A 19 3.15 8.33 -7.74
CA LEU A 19 4.58 8.27 -8.07
C LEU A 19 5.16 9.65 -8.35
N LYS A 20 4.39 10.53 -8.99
CA LYS A 20 4.85 11.89 -9.31
C LYS A 20 5.15 12.70 -8.04
N GLN A 21 4.37 12.48 -6.98
CA GLN A 21 4.58 13.12 -5.68
C GLN A 21 5.48 12.31 -4.74
N GLY A 22 5.83 11.07 -5.11
CA GLY A 22 6.57 10.15 -4.25
C GLY A 22 5.80 9.81 -2.98
N ILE A 23 4.50 9.51 -3.09
CA ILE A 23 3.62 9.24 -1.93
C ILE A 23 2.99 7.86 -2.06
N ILE A 24 3.09 7.06 -1.00
CA ILE A 24 2.27 5.86 -0.77
C ILE A 24 1.61 6.04 0.60
N LYS A 25 0.29 6.02 0.65
CA LYS A 25 -0.49 6.28 1.86
C LYS A 25 -1.57 5.24 2.03
N LEU A 26 -1.59 4.60 3.20
CA LEU A 26 -2.66 3.72 3.64
C LEU A 26 -3.25 4.28 4.93
N LYS A 27 -4.57 4.48 4.98
CA LYS A 27 -5.25 5.14 6.12
C LYS A 27 -6.60 4.50 6.45
N GLY A 28 -6.90 4.28 7.73
CA GLY A 28 -8.24 3.91 8.21
C GLY A 28 -8.31 2.54 8.90
N VAL A 29 -9.45 1.87 8.81
CA VAL A 29 -9.68 0.53 9.37
C VAL A 29 -9.35 -0.52 8.31
N SER A 30 -8.60 -1.56 8.67
CA SER A 30 -8.31 -2.68 7.77
C SER A 30 -8.80 -4.01 8.38
N LEU A 31 -10.01 -4.35 7.98
CA LEU A 31 -10.75 -5.59 8.26
C LEU A 31 -11.53 -5.99 6.98
N PRO A 32 -10.89 -6.14 5.81
CA PRO A 32 -11.58 -6.69 4.64
C PRO A 32 -11.95 -8.16 4.88
N GLU A 33 -13.02 -8.62 4.22
CA GLU A 33 -13.40 -10.05 4.21
C GLU A 33 -12.33 -10.90 3.52
N ASP A 34 -11.74 -10.35 2.44
CA ASP A 34 -10.61 -10.93 1.72
C ASP A 34 -9.50 -9.88 1.59
N SER A 35 -8.48 -9.99 2.46
CA SER A 35 -7.34 -9.08 2.46
C SER A 35 -6.45 -9.26 1.23
N GLU A 36 -6.31 -10.48 0.69
CA GLU A 36 -5.41 -10.71 -0.45
C GLU A 36 -5.95 -9.99 -1.68
N SER A 37 -7.23 -10.24 -2.01
CA SER A 37 -7.88 -9.58 -3.15
C SER A 37 -7.94 -8.06 -2.99
N PHE A 38 -8.17 -7.56 -1.77
CA PHE A 38 -8.25 -6.12 -1.51
C PHE A 38 -6.93 -5.39 -1.76
N TYR A 39 -5.79 -5.98 -1.38
CA TYR A 39 -4.48 -5.35 -1.52
C TYR A 39 -3.75 -5.70 -2.82
N GLN A 40 -4.33 -6.55 -3.68
CA GLN A 40 -3.70 -6.99 -4.92
C GLN A 40 -3.26 -5.81 -5.81
N GLU A 41 -4.15 -4.83 -6.02
CA GLU A 41 -3.84 -3.65 -6.84
C GLU A 41 -2.63 -2.86 -6.32
N LEU A 42 -2.47 -2.78 -4.98
CA LEU A 42 -1.31 -2.13 -4.37
C LEU A 42 -0.02 -2.89 -4.69
N PHE A 43 -0.01 -4.21 -4.58
CA PHE A 43 1.17 -5.02 -4.89
C PHE A 43 1.51 -4.99 -6.37
N ASP A 44 0.52 -5.10 -7.25
CA ASP A 44 0.70 -5.01 -8.71
C ASP A 44 1.34 -3.67 -9.08
N PHE A 45 0.90 -2.59 -8.44
CA PHE A 45 1.49 -1.26 -8.64
C PHE A 45 2.93 -1.17 -8.14
N LEU A 46 3.26 -1.76 -6.99
CA LEU A 46 4.65 -1.79 -6.54
C LEU A 46 5.52 -2.58 -7.52
N GLU A 47 5.02 -3.69 -8.06
CA GLU A 47 5.73 -4.53 -9.01
C GLU A 47 5.97 -3.84 -10.36
N ILE A 48 4.94 -3.19 -10.91
CA ILE A 48 5.04 -2.50 -12.20
C ILE A 48 5.96 -1.27 -12.10
N ASN A 49 6.06 -0.65 -10.93
CA ASN A 49 6.76 0.63 -10.74
C ASN A 49 8.06 0.51 -9.92
N GLN A 50 8.63 -0.70 -9.75
CA GLN A 50 9.84 -0.93 -8.94
C GLN A 50 11.00 0.02 -9.33
N ASP A 51 11.28 0.16 -10.63
CA ASP A 51 12.36 1.02 -11.12
C ASP A 51 12.16 2.50 -10.77
N GLU A 52 10.92 3.02 -10.88
CA GLU A 52 10.65 4.42 -10.53
C GLU A 52 10.70 4.65 -9.02
N LEU A 53 10.23 3.69 -8.24
CA LEU A 53 10.25 3.72 -6.78
C LEU A 53 11.68 3.64 -6.22
N ALA A 54 12.58 2.88 -6.85
CA ALA A 54 13.99 2.77 -6.43
C ALA A 54 14.81 4.04 -6.74
N ASN A 55 14.47 4.76 -7.81
CA ASN A 55 15.26 5.91 -8.28
C ASN A 55 14.86 7.26 -7.65
N LYS A 56 13.87 7.29 -6.76
CA LYS A 56 13.34 8.54 -6.18
C LYS A 56 12.96 8.32 -4.71
N PRO A 57 13.08 9.35 -3.85
CA PRO A 57 12.60 9.24 -2.48
C PRO A 57 11.08 9.11 -2.45
N ILE A 58 10.58 8.05 -1.81
CA ILE A 58 9.15 7.79 -1.61
C ILE A 58 8.81 7.92 -0.12
N ASN A 59 7.77 8.70 0.17
CA ASN A 59 7.21 8.81 1.50
C ASN A 59 6.09 7.79 1.66
N VAL A 60 6.31 6.82 2.55
CA VAL A 60 5.32 5.81 2.91
C VAL A 60 4.65 6.22 4.22
N SER A 61 3.33 6.38 4.21
CA SER A 61 2.52 6.76 5.36
C SER A 61 1.49 5.69 5.68
N LEU A 62 1.65 5.02 6.82
CA LEU A 62 0.74 3.99 7.31
C LEU A 62 0.00 4.51 8.55
N MET A 63 -1.31 4.76 8.42
CA MET A 63 -2.14 5.38 9.46
C MET A 63 -3.39 4.54 9.73
N PHE A 64 -3.22 3.43 10.44
CA PHE A 64 -4.32 2.53 10.75
C PHE A 64 -4.99 2.86 12.09
N LEU A 65 -6.32 2.88 12.08
CA LEU A 65 -7.14 2.92 13.29
C LEU A 65 -7.32 1.52 13.88
N TYR A 66 -7.36 0.50 13.01
CA TYR A 66 -7.50 -0.90 13.38
C TYR A 66 -6.92 -1.79 12.28
N LEU A 67 -6.26 -2.89 12.67
CA LEU A 67 -5.74 -3.94 11.81
C LEU A 67 -6.16 -5.30 12.37
N ASN A 68 -6.80 -6.13 11.54
CA ASN A 68 -6.98 -7.54 11.90
C ASN A 68 -5.71 -8.36 11.60
N THR A 69 -5.71 -9.63 12.01
CA THR A 69 -4.56 -10.54 11.82
C THR A 69 -4.20 -10.71 10.35
N SER A 70 -5.18 -10.88 9.46
CA SER A 70 -4.95 -11.05 8.03
C SER A 70 -4.32 -9.81 7.39
N SER A 71 -4.84 -8.62 7.70
CA SER A 71 -4.28 -7.35 7.24
C SER A 71 -2.87 -7.12 7.78
N SER A 72 -2.61 -7.49 9.04
CA SER A 72 -1.27 -7.37 9.62
C SER A 72 -0.23 -8.19 8.85
N ALA A 73 -0.60 -9.39 8.38
CA ALA A 73 0.27 -10.21 7.52
C ALA A 73 0.54 -9.53 6.17
N ILE A 74 -0.48 -8.91 5.57
CA ILE A 74 -0.33 -8.15 4.33
C ILE A 74 0.58 -6.94 4.52
N ILE A 75 0.43 -6.16 5.59
CA ILE A 75 1.30 -5.00 5.85
C ILE A 75 2.75 -5.44 6.06
N SER A 76 2.99 -6.58 6.71
CA SER A 76 4.34 -7.15 6.81
C SER A 76 4.93 -7.47 5.42
N ARG A 77 4.14 -8.09 4.54
CA ARG A 77 4.54 -8.35 3.13
C ARG A 77 4.79 -7.06 2.35
N LEU A 78 3.98 -6.02 2.57
CA LEU A 78 4.17 -4.69 1.97
C LEU A 78 5.52 -4.10 2.38
N LEU A 79 5.86 -4.13 3.66
CA LEU A 79 7.15 -3.62 4.15
C LEU A 79 8.33 -4.40 3.55
N GLN A 80 8.24 -5.74 3.45
CA GLN A 80 9.26 -6.56 2.79
C GLN A 80 9.39 -6.25 1.29
N ALA A 81 8.28 -5.95 0.61
CA ALA A 81 8.32 -5.56 -0.80
C ALA A 81 9.01 -4.21 -0.98
N LEU A 82 8.72 -3.24 -0.11
CA LEU A 82 9.36 -1.93 -0.12
C LEU A 82 10.86 -2.02 0.21
N GLU A 83 11.25 -2.85 1.19
CA GLU A 83 12.65 -3.10 1.53
C GLU A 83 13.44 -3.63 0.32
N LYS A 84 12.86 -4.52 -0.48
CA LYS A 84 13.50 -5.05 -1.70
C LYS A 84 13.70 -3.98 -2.79
N ILE A 85 12.85 -2.96 -2.82
CA ILE A 85 12.94 -1.86 -3.79
C ILE A 85 14.00 -0.84 -3.37
N ASP A 86 14.19 -0.65 -2.07
CA ASP A 86 15.18 0.26 -1.48
C ASP A 86 16.62 -0.31 -1.45
N ASN A 87 16.87 -1.45 -2.12
CA ASN A 87 18.18 -2.13 -2.17
C ASN A 87 19.05 -1.71 -3.37
#